data_AF-A0A7S0ENW8-F1
#
_entry.id   AF-A0A7S0ENW8-F1
#
_cell.length_a   1.000
_cell.length_b   1.000
_cell.length_c   1.000
_cell.angle_alpha   90.00
_cell.angle_beta   90.00
_cell.angle_gamma   90.00
#
_symmetry.space_group_name_H-M   'P 1'
#
loop_
_entity.id
_entity.type
_entity.pdbx_description
1 polymer ?
#
loop_
_entity_poly.entity_id
_entity_poly.type
_entity_poly.pdbx_seq_one_letter_code
_entity_poly.pdbx_strand_id
1 'polypeptide(L)'
;APGRLQLSYSIPGPNQSAVSLDVTWSNKTATRLAESTWISFEPNHETRRTWQMHTLGSWISPYAVVENGTRHIFSVWDGVRLVEEPAMKRSMPQTELPRPSFLIQALDSPLLSFTDINHLIWYDGTSSPPRPSDPAAAAHFNLHNNLWGTAF
;
A
#
# COMPACT_ATOMS: atom_id res chain seq x y z
N ALA A 1 -7.75 -12.08 17.37
CA ALA A 1 -7.16 -10.72 17.51
C ALA A 1 -6.07 -10.68 18.58
N PRO A 2 -5.03 -9.84 18.44
CA PRO A 2 -3.99 -9.64 19.47
C PRO A 2 -4.55 -9.05 20.77
N GLY A 3 -4.01 -9.48 21.93
CA GLY A 3 -4.37 -8.91 23.22
C GLY A 3 -3.77 -7.53 23.49
N ARG A 4 -2.70 -7.15 22.77
CA ARG A 4 -2.12 -5.80 22.81
C ARG A 4 -1.64 -5.39 21.42
N LEU A 5 -1.91 -4.15 21.05
CA LEU A 5 -1.42 -3.47 19.85
C LEU A 5 -0.77 -2.16 20.26
N GLN A 6 0.39 -1.84 19.70
CA GLN A 6 1.11 -0.60 19.94
C GLN A 6 1.60 -0.04 18.61
N LEU A 7 1.36 1.26 18.39
CA LEU A 7 1.95 2.05 17.31
C LEU A 7 2.94 3.01 17.95
N SER A 8 4.20 2.92 17.56
CA SER A 8 5.25 3.88 17.91
C SER A 8 5.59 4.69 16.67
N TYR A 9 5.73 5.99 16.81
CA TYR A 9 6.14 6.86 15.71
C TYR A 9 7.29 7.76 16.16
N SER A 10 8.28 7.91 15.29
CA SER A 10 9.41 8.80 15.50
C SER A 10 9.31 9.96 14.51
N ILE A 11 9.06 11.15 15.04
CA ILE A 11 9.04 12.38 14.25
C ILE A 11 10.49 12.88 14.19
N PRO A 12 11.04 13.06 12.98
CA PRO A 12 12.42 13.42 12.86
C PRO A 12 12.65 14.90 13.26
N GLY A 13 13.91 15.24 13.54
CA GLY A 13 14.31 16.60 13.89
C GLY A 13 14.19 17.59 12.72
N PRO A 14 14.43 18.90 12.97
CA PRO A 14 14.45 19.90 11.91
C PRO A 14 15.48 19.49 10.85
N ASN A 15 15.08 19.47 9.58
CA ASN A 15 15.84 19.06 8.37
C ASN A 15 15.69 17.60 7.91
N GLN A 16 14.84 16.80 8.55
CA GLN A 16 14.49 15.46 8.07
C GLN A 16 12.97 15.38 7.83
N SER A 17 12.55 14.62 6.81
CA SER A 17 11.15 14.53 6.39
C SER A 17 10.54 13.14 6.55
N ALA A 18 11.34 12.13 6.91
CA ALA A 18 10.89 10.75 7.06
C ALA A 18 10.38 10.48 8.48
N VAL A 19 9.11 10.10 8.60
CA VAL A 19 8.52 9.62 9.86
C VAL A 19 8.63 8.11 9.90
N SER A 20 9.27 7.57 10.94
CA SER A 20 9.33 6.12 11.16
C SER A 20 8.09 5.66 11.93
N LEU A 21 7.53 4.52 11.53
CA LEU A 21 6.34 3.92 12.12
C LEU A 21 6.63 2.46 12.45
N ASP A 22 6.49 2.10 13.72
CA ASP A 22 6.65 0.73 14.21
C ASP A 22 5.33 0.24 14.78
N VAL A 23 4.77 -0.81 14.17
CA VAL A 23 3.57 -1.49 14.68
C VAL A 23 3.99 -2.78 15.35
N THR A 24 3.67 -2.92 16.63
CA THR A 24 3.96 -4.12 17.41
C THR A 24 2.67 -4.69 17.99
N TRP A 25 2.51 -6.01 17.93
CA TRP A 25 1.41 -6.71 18.59
C TRP A 25 1.90 -7.88 19.42
N SER A 26 1.19 -8.19 20.49
CA SER A 26 1.50 -9.32 21.37
C SER A 26 0.23 -9.96 21.94
N ASN A 27 0.40 -11.10 22.60
CA ASN A 27 -0.70 -11.89 23.19
C ASN A 27 -1.80 -12.25 22.17
N LYS A 28 -1.43 -12.54 20.92
CA LYS A 28 -2.37 -13.11 19.95
C LYS A 28 -2.57 -14.58 20.26
N THR A 29 -3.82 -14.97 20.53
CA THR A 29 -4.20 -16.38 20.67
C THR A 29 -3.86 -17.13 19.38
N ALA A 30 -3.15 -18.25 19.52
CA ALA A 30 -2.90 -19.15 18.40
C ALA A 30 -4.23 -19.82 18.00
N THR A 31 -4.72 -19.53 16.80
CA THR A 31 -5.94 -20.10 16.24
C THR A 31 -5.73 -20.40 14.76
N ARG A 32 -6.58 -21.26 14.19
CA ARG A 32 -6.65 -21.49 12.73
C ARG A 32 -7.76 -20.67 12.06
N LEU A 33 -8.32 -19.70 12.78
CA LEU A 33 -9.30 -18.78 12.18
C LEU A 33 -8.57 -17.85 11.23
N ALA A 34 -9.18 -17.58 10.08
CA ALA A 34 -8.68 -16.58 9.13
C ALA A 34 -8.67 -15.20 9.80
N GLU A 35 -7.48 -14.60 9.89
CA GLU A 35 -7.21 -13.33 10.55
C GLU A 35 -6.11 -12.59 9.76
N SER A 36 -6.35 -11.31 9.50
CA SER A 36 -5.40 -10.41 8.87
C SER A 36 -5.25 -9.16 9.73
N THR A 37 -4.04 -8.64 9.85
CA THR A 37 -3.73 -7.36 10.50
C THR A 37 -3.09 -6.46 9.47
N TRP A 38 -3.50 -5.20 9.41
CA TRP A 38 -2.99 -4.24 8.44
C TRP A 38 -2.85 -2.84 9.03
N ILE A 39 -2.14 -1.99 8.29
CA ILE A 39 -2.12 -0.55 8.49
C ILE A 39 -2.48 0.13 7.18
N SER A 40 -3.41 1.08 7.25
CA SER A 40 -3.91 1.81 6.09
C SER A 40 -3.28 3.20 6.04
N PHE A 41 -2.87 3.62 4.85
CA PHE A 41 -2.51 4.99 4.58
C PHE A 41 -3.51 5.59 3.60
N GLU A 42 -4.25 6.56 4.11
CA GLU A 42 -5.36 7.25 3.44
C GLU A 42 -5.02 8.75 3.33
N PRO A 43 -4.12 9.12 2.41
CA PRO A 43 -3.76 10.52 2.20
C PRO A 43 -4.99 11.29 1.73
N ASN A 44 -5.13 12.57 2.13
CA ASN A 44 -6.22 13.38 1.63
C ASN A 44 -6.08 13.53 0.10
N HIS A 45 -6.98 12.87 -0.64
CA HIS A 45 -6.90 12.76 -2.09
C HIS A 45 -7.26 14.09 -2.74
N GLU A 46 -6.26 14.91 -3.02
CA GLU A 46 -6.38 15.89 -4.09
C GLU A 46 -6.56 15.13 -5.41
N THR A 47 -7.53 15.58 -6.23
CA THR A 47 -8.04 14.91 -7.45
C THR A 47 -7.01 14.58 -8.54
N ARG A 48 -5.72 14.87 -8.33
CA ARG A 48 -4.62 14.70 -9.30
C ARG A 48 -3.48 13.80 -8.84
N ARG A 49 -3.58 13.12 -7.69
CA ARG A 49 -2.51 12.20 -7.24
C ARG A 49 -2.93 10.74 -7.44
N THR A 50 -1.97 9.90 -7.81
CA THR A 50 -2.17 8.46 -8.03
C THR A 50 -1.11 7.64 -7.31
N TRP A 51 -1.47 6.45 -6.88
CA TRP A 51 -0.52 5.50 -6.30
C TRP A 51 0.35 4.85 -7.38
N GLN A 52 1.61 4.63 -7.02
CA GLN A 52 2.51 3.71 -7.71
C GLN A 52 3.17 2.79 -6.68
N MET A 53 3.43 1.56 -7.08
CA MET A 53 4.06 0.53 -6.27
C MET A 53 5.40 0.14 -6.87
N HIS A 54 6.42 -0.07 -6.04
CA HIS A 54 7.71 -0.55 -6.52
C HIS A 54 7.71 -2.08 -6.56
N THR A 55 7.62 -2.65 -7.75
CA THR A 55 7.61 -4.09 -7.96
C THR A 55 8.34 -4.43 -9.27
N LEU A 56 8.97 -5.61 -9.32
CA LEU A 56 9.77 -6.06 -10.48
C LEU A 56 10.83 -5.03 -10.93
N GLY A 57 11.42 -4.29 -9.98
CA GLY A 57 12.46 -3.29 -10.22
C GLY A 57 11.98 -1.99 -10.85
N SER A 58 10.67 -1.72 -10.85
CA SER A 58 10.11 -0.50 -11.43
C SER A 58 8.90 0.02 -10.66
N TRP A 59 8.58 1.30 -10.84
CA TRP A 59 7.38 1.93 -10.29
C TRP A 59 6.21 1.74 -11.25
N ILE A 60 5.21 0.97 -10.83
CA ILE A 60 4.07 0.58 -11.66
C ILE A 60 2.77 1.09 -11.03
N SER A 61 1.80 1.47 -11.86
CA SER A 61 0.45 1.81 -11.40
C SER A 61 -0.32 0.54 -11.00
N PRO A 62 -0.92 0.45 -9.80
CA PRO A 62 -1.76 -0.68 -9.41
C PRO A 62 -3.06 -0.75 -10.23
N TYR A 63 -3.41 0.34 -10.94
CA TYR A 63 -4.59 0.45 -11.79
C TYR A 63 -4.35 -0.05 -13.22
N ALA A 64 -3.09 -0.30 -13.60
CA ALA A 64 -2.71 -0.77 -14.93
C ALA A 64 -2.63 -2.31 -15.04
N VAL A 65 -3.17 -3.02 -14.05
CA VAL A 65 -3.16 -4.48 -14.01
C VAL A 65 -4.28 -5.02 -14.91
N VAL A 66 -3.94 -5.91 -15.82
CA VAL A 66 -4.90 -6.53 -16.76
C VAL A 66 -5.99 -7.32 -16.04
N GLU A 67 -7.11 -7.52 -16.73
CA GLU A 67 -8.22 -8.33 -16.21
C GLU A 67 -7.75 -9.77 -15.99
N ASN A 68 -8.22 -10.40 -14.91
CA ASN A 68 -7.73 -11.68 -14.40
C ASN A 68 -6.25 -11.69 -13.94
N GLY A 69 -5.59 -10.52 -13.87
CA GLY A 69 -4.33 -10.36 -13.17
C GLY A 69 -4.51 -10.26 -11.64
N THR A 70 -3.41 -10.31 -10.89
CA THR A 70 -3.44 -10.12 -9.44
C THR A 70 -3.75 -8.65 -9.09
N ARG A 71 -5.03 -8.32 -8.92
CA ARG A 71 -5.53 -6.96 -8.66
C ARG A 71 -5.78 -6.64 -7.18
N HIS A 72 -5.73 -7.66 -6.32
CA HIS A 72 -6.17 -7.56 -4.93
C HIS A 72 -5.01 -7.31 -3.97
N ILE A 73 -3.97 -8.14 -4.05
CA ILE A 73 -2.79 -8.07 -3.20
C ILE A 73 -1.56 -7.95 -4.09
N PHE A 74 -0.75 -6.96 -3.79
CA PHE A 74 0.48 -6.66 -4.51
C PHE A 74 1.67 -6.94 -3.61
N SER A 75 2.72 -7.52 -4.20
CA SER A 75 4.03 -7.56 -3.57
C SER A 75 4.86 -6.35 -3.99
N VAL A 76 5.44 -5.67 -3.01
CA VAL A 76 6.35 -4.54 -3.19
C VAL A 76 7.72 -4.85 -2.62
N TRP A 77 8.74 -4.23 -3.21
CA TRP A 77 10.10 -4.25 -2.67
C TRP A 77 10.37 -3.02 -1.81
N ASP A 78 10.31 -1.83 -2.40
CA ASP A 78 10.66 -0.61 -1.64
C ASP A 78 9.44 -0.04 -0.91
N GLY A 79 8.25 -0.19 -1.50
CA GLY A 79 7.00 0.35 -0.97
C GLY A 79 6.15 1.01 -2.05
N VAL A 80 5.48 2.10 -1.68
CA VAL A 80 4.52 2.81 -2.54
C VAL A 80 4.75 4.31 -2.51
N ARG A 81 4.38 5.00 -3.57
CA ARG A 81 4.49 6.45 -3.67
C ARG A 81 3.24 7.07 -4.27
N LEU A 82 2.92 8.28 -3.84
CA LEU A 82 1.98 9.14 -4.54
C LEU A 82 2.71 10.05 -5.51
N VAL A 83 2.35 9.97 -6.78
CA VAL A 83 2.81 10.90 -7.81
C VAL A 83 1.65 11.75 -8.31
N GLU A 84 1.94 12.98 -8.72
CA GLU A 84 0.97 13.75 -9.47
C GLU A 84 0.81 13.12 -10.85
N GLU A 85 -0.45 12.88 -11.25
CA GLU A 85 -0.79 12.53 -12.62
C GLU A 85 -0.29 13.67 -13.52
N PRO A 86 0.53 13.37 -14.54
CA PRO A 86 0.97 14.38 -15.47
C PRO A 86 -0.28 14.93 -16.15
N ALA A 87 -0.66 16.18 -15.81
CA ALA A 87 -1.66 16.91 -16.56
C ALA A 87 -1.22 16.84 -18.02
N MET A 88 -2.05 16.28 -18.91
CA MET A 88 -1.80 15.96 -20.31
C MET A 88 -1.06 17.10 -21.05
N LYS A 89 0.23 17.26 -20.79
CA LYS A 89 1.13 18.26 -21.35
C LYS A 89 2.02 17.46 -22.27
N ARG A 90 1.78 17.67 -23.55
CA ARG A 90 2.33 16.96 -24.70
C ARG A 90 3.86 17.13 -24.88
N SER A 91 4.57 17.46 -23.81
CA SER A 91 5.95 17.95 -23.83
C SER A 91 6.55 17.90 -22.43
N MET A 92 6.72 16.70 -21.88
CA MET A 92 7.76 16.46 -20.87
C MET A 92 8.81 15.54 -21.48
N PRO A 93 10.11 15.88 -21.41
CA PRO A 93 11.17 14.95 -21.79
C PRO A 93 11.08 13.72 -20.90
N GLN A 94 11.12 12.53 -21.51
CA GLN A 94 10.90 11.23 -20.89
C GLN A 94 11.98 10.80 -19.88
N THR A 95 12.88 11.72 -19.52
CA THR A 95 14.08 11.50 -18.71
C THR A 95 13.93 11.87 -17.24
N GLU A 96 12.90 12.61 -16.84
CA GLU A 96 12.65 12.92 -15.42
C GLU A 96 11.43 12.15 -14.89
N LEU A 97 11.67 11.24 -13.95
CA LEU A 97 10.60 10.61 -13.18
C LEU A 97 9.89 11.69 -12.34
N PRO A 98 8.54 11.70 -12.27
CA PRO A 98 7.83 12.65 -11.44
C PRO A 98 8.29 12.52 -9.99
N ARG A 99 8.60 13.66 -9.35
CA ARG A 99 8.96 13.68 -7.93
C ARG A 99 7.75 13.24 -7.11
N PRO A 100 7.89 12.23 -6.22
CA PRO A 100 6.76 11.81 -5.40
C PRO A 100 6.40 12.89 -4.40
N SER A 101 5.10 13.12 -4.25
CA SER A 101 4.54 13.99 -3.21
C SER A 101 4.56 13.32 -1.83
N PHE A 102 4.51 11.99 -1.81
CA PHE A 102 4.54 11.16 -0.62
C PHE A 102 5.15 9.80 -0.96
N LEU A 103 5.97 9.27 -0.07
CA LEU A 103 6.63 7.98 -0.20
C LEU A 103 6.46 7.21 1.10
N ILE A 104 5.98 5.98 0.99
CA ILE A 104 5.99 5.02 2.08
C ILE A 104 7.02 3.96 1.71
N GLN A 105 8.03 3.80 2.55
CA GLN A 105 8.95 2.69 2.46
C GLN A 105 8.47 1.54 3.35
N ALA A 106 8.35 0.36 2.78
CA ALA A 106 7.84 -0.82 3.47
C ALA A 106 9.02 -1.70 3.90
N LEU A 107 9.43 -1.58 5.16
CA LEU A 107 10.62 -2.29 5.66
C LEU A 107 10.36 -3.79 5.83
N ASP A 108 9.24 -4.14 6.46
CA ASP A 108 8.92 -5.52 6.85
C ASP A 108 7.51 -5.97 6.38
N SER A 109 6.88 -5.23 5.46
CA SER A 109 5.55 -5.52 4.95
C SER A 109 5.55 -5.53 3.42
N PRO A 110 5.92 -6.65 2.80
CA PRO A 110 6.06 -6.73 1.36
C PRO A 110 4.70 -6.84 0.64
N LEU A 111 3.59 -7.06 1.36
CA LEU A 111 2.27 -7.26 0.76
C LEU A 111 1.34 -6.10 1.10
N LEU A 112 0.60 -5.60 0.11
CA LEU A 112 -0.45 -4.60 0.34
C LEU A 112 -1.63 -4.73 -0.62
N SER A 113 -2.75 -4.10 -0.26
CA SER A 113 -3.90 -3.92 -1.16
C SER A 113 -4.15 -2.44 -1.43
N PHE A 114 -4.55 -2.13 -2.66
CA PHE A 114 -5.13 -0.83 -3.02
C PHE A 114 -6.65 -0.89 -3.19
N THR A 115 -7.28 -2.06 -2.97
CA THR A 115 -8.73 -2.24 -3.15
C THR A 115 -9.49 -1.80 -1.90
N ASP A 116 -9.83 -2.74 -1.03
CA ASP A 116 -10.33 -2.51 0.32
C ASP A 116 -9.61 -3.46 1.30
N ILE A 117 -9.89 -3.28 2.59
CA ILE A 117 -9.35 -4.11 3.66
C ILE A 117 -9.90 -5.54 3.68
N ASN A 118 -11.09 -5.79 3.14
CA ASN A 118 -11.68 -7.13 3.08
C ASN A 118 -10.88 -8.03 2.14
N HIS A 119 -10.26 -7.47 1.11
CA HIS A 119 -9.41 -8.20 0.17
C HIS A 119 -8.06 -8.63 0.73
N LEU A 120 -7.69 -8.14 1.91
CA LEU A 120 -6.63 -8.73 2.72
C LEU A 120 -7.06 -10.02 3.42
N ILE A 121 -8.36 -10.37 3.39
CA ILE A 121 -8.96 -11.56 4.01
C ILE A 121 -9.65 -12.47 2.97
N TRP A 122 -10.31 -11.89 1.97
CA TRP A 122 -11.19 -12.60 1.05
C TRP A 122 -10.81 -12.29 -0.39
N TYR A 123 -10.57 -13.33 -1.18
CA TYR A 123 -10.40 -13.19 -2.62
C TYR A 123 -11.74 -13.38 -3.32
N ASP A 124 -12.21 -12.36 -4.04
CA ASP A 124 -13.44 -12.43 -4.84
C ASP A 124 -13.17 -12.51 -6.37
N GLY A 125 -11.91 -12.37 -6.79
CA GLY A 125 -11.47 -12.44 -8.19
C GLY A 125 -11.98 -11.34 -9.12
N THR A 126 -12.90 -10.48 -8.66
CA THR A 126 -13.58 -9.48 -9.48
C THR A 126 -13.26 -8.06 -9.06
N SER A 127 -12.89 -7.84 -7.81
CA SER A 127 -12.54 -6.53 -7.28
C SER A 127 -11.28 -5.97 -7.91
N SER A 128 -11.33 -4.66 -8.19
CA SER A 128 -10.22 -3.89 -8.76
C SER A 128 -10.01 -2.65 -7.91
N PRO A 129 -8.78 -2.11 -7.82
CA PRO A 129 -8.53 -0.91 -7.03
C PRO A 129 -9.48 0.22 -7.44
N PRO A 130 -10.04 0.99 -6.49
CA PRO A 130 -10.91 2.11 -6.80
C PRO A 130 -10.12 3.14 -7.61
N ARG A 131 -10.79 3.97 -8.40
CA ARG A 131 -10.07 4.91 -9.27
C ARG A 131 -9.13 5.80 -8.43
N PRO A 132 -7.99 6.27 -8.97
CA PRO A 132 -7.09 7.16 -8.22
C PRO A 132 -7.76 8.40 -7.61
N SER A 133 -8.83 8.87 -8.25
CA SER A 133 -9.64 10.03 -7.82
C SER A 133 -10.67 9.69 -6.73
N ASP A 134 -10.81 8.42 -6.35
CA ASP A 134 -11.74 7.96 -5.33
C ASP A 134 -11.17 8.28 -3.94
N PRO A 135 -11.95 8.92 -3.04
CA PRO A 135 -11.55 9.12 -1.65
C PRO A 135 -11.18 7.82 -0.90
N ALA A 136 -11.68 6.67 -1.37
CA ALA A 136 -11.36 5.36 -0.80
C ALA A 136 -10.03 4.77 -1.28
N ALA A 137 -9.25 5.47 -2.13
CA ALA A 137 -8.01 4.95 -2.71
C ALA A 137 -6.84 4.89 -1.70
N ALA A 138 -6.88 3.94 -0.77
CA ALA A 138 -5.85 3.78 0.24
C ALA A 138 -4.73 2.81 -0.17
N ALA A 139 -3.62 2.85 0.55
CA ALA A 139 -2.62 1.77 0.56
C ALA A 139 -2.72 0.99 1.87
N HIS A 140 -3.14 -0.27 1.80
CA HIS A 140 -3.36 -1.15 2.96
C HIS A 140 -2.24 -2.19 3.09
N PHE A 141 -1.26 -1.93 3.95
CA PHE A 141 -0.12 -2.82 4.17
C PHE A 141 -0.49 -3.99 5.06
N ASN A 142 -0.24 -5.20 4.59
CA ASN A 142 -0.48 -6.42 5.34
C ASN A 142 0.68 -6.69 6.31
N LEU A 143 0.40 -6.59 7.61
CA LEU A 143 1.37 -6.80 8.68
C LEU A 143 1.40 -8.27 9.13
N HIS A 144 0.27 -8.94 9.02
CA HIS A 144 0.14 -10.36 9.34
C HIS A 144 -1.07 -10.91 8.58
N ASN A 145 -0.94 -12.13 8.07
CA ASN A 145 -2.05 -12.91 7.55
C ASN A 145 -1.83 -14.39 7.84
N ASN A 146 -2.90 -15.12 8.13
CA ASN A 146 -2.85 -16.58 8.28
C ASN A 146 -3.82 -17.30 7.32
N LEU A 147 -4.25 -16.62 6.26
CA LEU A 147 -5.00 -17.23 5.17
C LEU A 147 -4.17 -18.30 4.45
N TRP A 148 -4.85 -19.37 4.05
CA TRP A 148 -4.27 -20.37 3.16
C TRP A 148 -4.19 -19.81 1.74
N GLY A 149 -3.03 -19.96 1.10
CA GLY A 149 -2.79 -19.44 -0.26
C GLY A 149 -1.92 -18.18 -0.33
N THR A 150 -1.56 -17.58 0.80
CA THR A 150 -0.48 -16.59 0.89
C THR A 150 0.75 -17.26 1.50
N ALA A 151 1.77 -17.54 0.69
CA ALA A 151 3.08 -17.94 1.20
C ALA A 151 3.79 -16.70 1.75
N PHE A 152 4.16 -16.73 3.03
CA PHE A 152 5.06 -15.76 3.67
C PHE A 152 6.48 -16.31 3.66
#